data_AF-Q9XT10-F1
#
_entry.id   AF-Q9XT10-F1
#
_cell.length_a   1.000
_cell.length_b   1.000
_cell.length_c   1.000
_cell.angle_alpha   90.00
_cell.angle_beta   90.00
_cell.angle_gamma   90.00
#
_symmetry.space_group_name_H-M   'P 1'
#
loop_
_entity.id
_entity.type
_entity.pdbx_description
1 polymer ?
#
loop_
_entity_poly.entity_id
_entity_poly.type
_entity_poly.pdbx_seq_one_letter_code
_entity_poly.pdbx_strand_id
1 'polypeptide(L)'
;QQIGSEDGEPPQQRVTGTLVLAVFSAVLGSLQFGYNIGVINAPQKVIEQSYNETWLGRQGPNGPGSIPPGTLTTLWALSVAIFSVGGMFSSFLLGIISQWLGRKKAMLFNNTLAVLAGALMGLAKAAASYEMLILGRFLIGAYSGLASGLVPMYVGEIAPTHLRGALGTLNQLA
;
A
#
# COMPACT_ATOMS: atom_id res chain seq x y z
N GLN A 1 -1.20 5.36 63.55
CA GLN A 1 -0.46 4.56 62.56
C GLN A 1 -1.48 3.81 61.71
N GLN A 2 -1.77 4.30 60.51
CA GLN A 2 -2.41 3.53 59.46
C GLN A 2 -1.68 3.90 58.17
N ILE A 3 -0.67 3.08 57.86
CA ILE A 3 -0.02 3.00 56.56
C ILE A 3 -0.67 1.80 55.89
N GLY A 4 -1.13 1.98 54.66
CA GLY A 4 -1.84 0.98 53.87
C GLY A 4 -3.29 1.42 53.67
N SER A 5 -3.81 1.53 52.47
CA SER A 5 -3.33 1.03 51.19
C SER A 5 -4.21 1.71 50.14
N GLU A 6 -3.67 2.69 49.43
CA GLU A 6 -4.20 3.05 48.12
C GLU A 6 -3.04 2.82 47.15
N ASP A 7 -2.74 1.54 46.94
CA ASP A 7 -2.18 1.09 45.67
C ASP A 7 -3.25 1.37 44.61
N GLY A 8 -3.41 2.64 44.25
CA GLY A 8 -4.33 3.07 43.23
C GLY A 8 -3.90 2.39 41.95
N GLU A 9 -4.72 1.46 41.45
CA GLU A 9 -4.53 0.91 40.11
C GLU A 9 -4.25 2.09 39.17
N PRO A 10 -3.16 2.03 38.39
CA PRO A 10 -2.80 3.13 37.52
C PRO A 10 -4.02 3.43 36.63
N PRO A 11 -4.40 4.72 36.48
CA PRO A 11 -5.63 5.10 35.81
C PRO A 11 -5.71 4.41 34.44
N GLN A 12 -6.73 3.56 34.29
CA GLN A 12 -6.92 2.74 33.11
C GLN A 12 -7.08 3.67 31.89
N GLN A 13 -6.13 3.61 30.96
CA GLN A 13 -6.10 4.50 29.80
C GLN A 13 -7.38 4.35 28.98
N ARG A 14 -8.25 5.35 29.00
CA ARG A 14 -9.56 5.28 28.33
C ARG A 14 -9.42 5.35 26.81
N VAL A 15 -10.23 4.54 26.11
CA VAL A 15 -10.43 4.67 24.67
C VAL A 15 -11.05 6.03 24.40
N THR A 16 -10.26 6.92 23.81
CA THR A 16 -10.69 8.27 23.45
C THR A 16 -11.19 8.27 21.99
N GLY A 17 -12.16 9.11 21.64
CA GLY A 17 -12.67 9.19 20.25
C GLY A 17 -11.57 9.44 19.21
N THR A 18 -10.53 10.21 19.58
CA THR A 18 -9.34 10.44 18.75
C THR A 18 -8.56 9.15 18.47
N LEU A 19 -8.49 8.21 19.42
CA LEU A 19 -7.82 6.92 19.23
C LEU A 19 -8.58 6.07 18.21
N VAL A 20 -9.90 5.98 18.35
CA VAL A 20 -10.77 5.26 17.40
C VAL A 20 -10.62 5.82 16.00
N LEU A 21 -10.66 7.15 15.86
CA LEU A 21 -10.47 7.82 14.58
C LEU A 21 -9.08 7.55 13.98
N ALA A 22 -8.02 7.57 14.80
CA ALA A 22 -6.67 7.29 14.35
C ALA A 22 -6.50 5.84 13.87
N VAL A 23 -7.01 4.86 14.63
CA VAL A 23 -7.00 3.45 14.23
C VAL A 23 -7.81 3.25 12.94
N PHE A 24 -9.01 3.81 12.87
CA PHE A 24 -9.86 3.74 11.69
C PHE A 24 -9.17 4.33 10.45
N SER A 25 -8.54 5.49 10.58
CA SER A 25 -7.79 6.13 9.49
C SER A 25 -6.60 5.28 9.02
N ALA A 26 -5.90 4.61 9.94
CA ALA A 26 -4.78 3.75 9.62
C ALA A 26 -5.25 2.48 8.89
N VAL A 27 -6.36 1.89 9.35
CA VAL A 27 -7.00 0.71 8.75
C VAL A 27 -7.59 1.01 7.36
N LEU A 28 -8.15 2.20 7.14
CA LEU A 28 -8.59 2.61 5.80
C LEU A 28 -7.41 2.70 4.81
N GLY A 29 -6.22 3.05 5.29
CA GLY A 29 -5.00 2.98 4.50
C GLY A 29 -4.69 1.54 4.09
N SER A 30 -4.71 0.59 5.03
CA SER A 30 -4.42 -0.81 4.70
C SER A 30 -5.46 -1.44 3.75
N LEU A 31 -6.71 -0.99 3.73
CA LEU A 31 -7.69 -1.44 2.72
C LEU A 31 -7.23 -1.18 1.27
N GLN A 32 -6.40 -0.16 1.02
CA GLN A 32 -5.84 0.07 -0.32
C GLN A 32 -4.92 -1.08 -0.76
N PHE A 33 -4.20 -1.72 0.18
CA PHE A 33 -3.37 -2.89 -0.11
C PHE A 33 -4.23 -4.04 -0.65
N GLY A 34 -5.29 -4.40 0.08
CA GLY A 34 -6.23 -5.45 -0.33
C GLY A 34 -6.86 -5.18 -1.70
N TYR A 35 -7.29 -3.94 -1.94
CA TYR A 35 -7.85 -3.53 -3.23
C TYR A 35 -6.86 -3.71 -4.40
N ASN A 36 -5.59 -3.31 -4.21
CA ASN A 36 -4.57 -3.37 -5.26
C ASN A 36 -4.13 -4.79 -5.64
N ILE A 37 -4.39 -5.77 -4.79
CA ILE A 37 -4.17 -7.20 -5.08
C ILE A 37 -5.46 -7.84 -5.60
N GLY A 38 -6.61 -7.55 -4.99
CA GLY A 38 -7.87 -8.22 -5.30
C GLY A 38 -8.45 -7.83 -6.67
N VAL A 39 -8.31 -6.57 -7.07
CA VAL A 39 -8.98 -6.06 -8.27
C VAL A 39 -8.10 -6.12 -9.52
N ILE A 40 -6.78 -6.30 -9.41
CA ILE A 40 -5.87 -6.17 -10.56
C ILE A 40 -6.18 -7.15 -11.71
N ASN A 41 -6.66 -8.36 -11.41
CA ASN A 41 -6.95 -9.36 -12.45
C ASN A 41 -8.28 -9.09 -13.18
N ALA A 42 -9.22 -8.37 -12.57
CA ALA A 42 -10.52 -8.09 -13.18
C ALA A 42 -10.40 -7.25 -14.48
N PRO A 43 -9.61 -6.15 -14.53
CA PRO A 43 -9.40 -5.38 -15.75
C PRO A 43 -8.27 -5.93 -16.64
N GLN A 44 -7.80 -7.18 -16.47
CA GLN A 44 -6.67 -7.74 -17.25
C GLN A 44 -6.84 -7.51 -18.75
N LYS A 45 -7.97 -7.92 -19.33
CA LYS A 45 -8.23 -7.79 -20.77
C LYS A 45 -8.22 -6.33 -21.24
N VAL A 46 -8.72 -5.41 -20.40
CA VAL A 46 -8.75 -3.97 -20.70
C VAL A 46 -7.32 -3.39 -20.68
N ILE A 47 -6.50 -3.82 -19.72
CA ILE A 47 -5.09 -3.40 -19.62
C ILE A 47 -4.29 -3.96 -20.80
N GLU A 48 -4.46 -5.24 -21.13
CA GLU A 48 -3.83 -5.88 -22.28
C GLU A 48 -4.22 -5.22 -23.60
N GLN A 49 -5.49 -4.86 -23.77
CA GLN A 49 -5.93 -4.07 -24.92
C GLN A 49 -5.25 -2.70 -24.96
N SER A 50 -5.19 -1.99 -23.83
CA SER A 50 -4.51 -0.70 -23.74
C SER A 50 -3.01 -0.80 -24.04
N TYR A 51 -2.37 -1.92 -23.67
CA TYR A 51 -0.98 -2.20 -24.02
C TYR A 51 -0.84 -2.40 -25.53
N ASN A 52 -1.75 -3.17 -26.14
CA ASN A 52 -1.76 -3.39 -27.57
C ASN A 52 -1.99 -2.10 -28.37
N GLU A 53 -2.92 -1.24 -27.93
CA GLU A 53 -3.14 0.10 -28.51
C GLU A 53 -1.86 0.95 -28.43
N THR A 54 -1.21 0.95 -27.26
CA THR A 54 0.06 1.65 -27.05
C THR A 54 1.16 1.13 -27.97
N TRP A 55 1.27 -0.19 -28.12
CA TRP A 55 2.26 -0.81 -28.99
C TRP A 55 2.04 -0.44 -30.45
N LEU A 56 0.82 -0.60 -30.96
CA LEU A 56 0.47 -0.23 -32.33
C LEU A 56 0.78 1.24 -32.62
N GLY A 57 0.45 2.13 -31.67
CA GLY A 57 0.77 3.56 -31.77
C GLY A 57 2.27 3.85 -31.87
N ARG A 58 3.13 3.03 -31.25
CA ARG A 58 4.60 3.19 -31.26
C ARG A 58 5.28 2.59 -32.48
N GLN A 59 4.71 1.53 -33.05
CA GLN A 59 5.29 0.81 -34.18
C GLN A 59 5.05 1.51 -35.53
N GLY A 60 4.02 2.37 -35.61
CA GLY A 60 3.66 3.07 -36.84
C GLY A 60 3.01 2.18 -37.90
N PRO A 61 2.69 2.72 -39.10
CA PRO A 61 1.87 2.04 -40.10
C PRO A 61 2.47 0.75 -40.68
N ASN A 62 3.80 0.67 -40.72
CA ASN A 62 4.55 -0.44 -41.31
C ASN A 62 5.16 -1.38 -40.26
N GLY A 63 4.91 -1.12 -38.98
CA GLY A 63 5.45 -1.92 -37.91
C GLY A 63 4.79 -3.30 -37.80
N PRO A 64 5.32 -4.19 -36.96
CA PRO A 64 4.61 -5.41 -36.60
C PRO A 64 3.22 -5.03 -36.07
N GLY A 65 2.21 -5.85 -36.42
CA GLY A 65 0.83 -5.63 -36.02
C GLY A 65 0.61 -5.69 -34.50
N SER A 66 -0.43 -6.38 -34.04
CA SER A 66 -0.68 -6.50 -32.61
C SER A 66 0.52 -7.09 -31.85
N ILE A 67 0.64 -6.78 -30.56
CA ILE A 67 1.68 -7.35 -29.69
C ILE A 67 1.69 -8.88 -29.83
N PRO A 68 2.86 -9.52 -30.07
CA PRO A 68 2.96 -10.96 -30.07
C PRO A 68 2.47 -11.55 -28.73
N PRO A 69 1.66 -12.62 -28.73
CA PRO A 69 1.05 -13.14 -27.51
C PRO A 69 2.03 -13.38 -26.34
N GLY A 70 3.20 -13.95 -26.62
CA GLY A 70 4.22 -14.19 -25.58
C GLY A 70 4.76 -12.90 -24.94
N THR A 71 4.92 -11.82 -25.72
CA THR A 71 5.33 -10.51 -25.21
C THR A 71 4.23 -9.89 -24.36
N LEU A 72 2.98 -9.99 -24.79
CA LEU A 72 1.83 -9.49 -24.04
C LEU A 72 1.70 -10.20 -22.69
N THR A 73 1.82 -11.53 -22.67
CA THR A 73 1.82 -12.33 -21.44
C THR A 73 2.99 -11.94 -20.51
N THR A 74 4.17 -11.68 -21.07
CA THR A 74 5.34 -11.25 -20.27
C THR A 74 5.12 -9.87 -19.66
N LEU A 75 4.59 -8.91 -20.43
CA LEU A 75 4.26 -7.58 -19.93
C LEU A 75 3.21 -7.65 -18.82
N TRP A 76 2.15 -8.44 -19.01
CA TRP A 76 1.13 -8.65 -18.00
C TRP A 76 1.71 -9.29 -16.72
N ALA A 77 2.48 -10.37 -16.87
CA ALA A 77 3.12 -11.06 -15.76
C ALA A 77 4.06 -10.12 -14.98
N LEU A 78 4.82 -9.28 -15.69
CA LEU A 78 5.67 -8.26 -15.09
C LEU A 78 4.84 -7.23 -14.30
N SER A 79 3.74 -6.72 -14.86
CA SER A 79 2.85 -5.75 -14.20
C SER A 79 2.25 -6.29 -12.89
N VAL A 80 1.99 -7.59 -12.83
CA VAL A 80 1.51 -8.25 -11.61
C VAL A 80 2.67 -8.49 -10.63
N ALA A 81 3.78 -9.07 -11.09
CA ALA A 81 4.89 -9.49 -10.24
C ALA A 81 5.70 -8.32 -9.65
N ILE A 82 5.83 -7.20 -10.37
CA ILE A 82 6.62 -6.04 -9.94
C ILE A 82 6.07 -5.39 -8.65
N PHE A 83 4.79 -5.59 -8.36
CA PHE A 83 4.18 -5.20 -7.10
C PHE A 83 4.92 -5.81 -5.89
N SER A 84 5.20 -7.12 -5.94
CA SER A 84 5.91 -7.82 -4.87
C SER A 84 7.35 -7.33 -4.73
N VAL A 85 8.00 -7.00 -5.85
CA VAL A 85 9.35 -6.43 -5.85
C VAL A 85 9.36 -5.07 -5.14
N GLY A 86 8.41 -4.19 -5.44
CA GLY A 86 8.26 -2.91 -4.75
C GLY A 86 8.06 -3.08 -3.24
N GLY A 87 7.20 -4.03 -2.83
CA GLY A 87 6.98 -4.34 -1.42
C GLY A 87 8.22 -4.90 -0.71
N MET A 88 9.00 -5.73 -1.41
CA MET A 88 10.26 -6.27 -0.88
C MET A 88 11.27 -5.14 -0.60
N PHE A 89 11.49 -4.24 -1.56
CA PHE A 89 12.44 -3.14 -1.38
C PHE A 89 12.02 -2.19 -0.26
N SER A 90 10.73 -1.86 -0.18
CA SER A 90 10.24 -0.93 0.83
C SER A 90 10.26 -1.52 2.24
N SER A 91 10.14 -2.84 2.37
CA SER A 91 10.27 -3.55 3.65
C SER A 91 11.65 -3.38 4.29
N PHE A 92 12.73 -3.36 3.50
CA PHE A 92 14.08 -3.08 4.01
C PHE A 92 14.21 -1.64 4.55
N LEU A 93 13.44 -0.70 3.99
CA LEU A 93 13.47 0.71 4.38
C LEU A 93 12.55 1.02 5.56
N LEU A 94 11.65 0.11 5.93
CA LEU A 94 10.66 0.29 6.99
C LEU A 94 11.29 0.75 8.32
N GLY A 95 12.36 0.08 8.76
CA GLY A 95 13.04 0.41 10.02
C GLY A 95 13.65 1.81 10.00
N ILE A 96 14.32 2.15 8.90
CA ILE A 96 14.98 3.45 8.73
C ILE A 96 13.93 4.57 8.69
N ILE A 97 12.89 4.42 7.86
CA ILE A 97 11.85 5.42 7.68
C ILE A 97 11.04 5.63 8.97
N SER A 98 10.68 4.54 9.67
CA SER A 98 9.93 4.62 10.92
C SER A 98 10.73 5.26 12.06
N GLN A 99 12.05 5.03 12.14
CA GLN A 99 12.92 5.72 13.10
C GLN A 99 13.12 7.20 12.76
N TRP A 100 13.44 7.53 11.51
CA TRP A 100 13.82 8.89 11.11
C TRP A 100 12.64 9.85 11.09
N LEU A 101 11.51 9.46 10.50
CA LEU A 101 10.33 10.33 10.42
C LEU A 101 9.44 10.23 11.66
N GLY A 102 9.56 9.12 12.41
CA GLY A 102 8.53 8.72 13.36
C GLY A 102 7.29 8.15 12.67
N ARG A 103 6.48 7.39 13.40
CA ARG A 103 5.47 6.48 12.84
C ARG A 103 4.36 7.22 12.10
N LYS A 104 3.79 8.28 12.71
CA LYS A 104 2.72 9.09 12.11
C LYS A 104 3.17 9.78 10.82
N LYS A 105 4.35 10.41 10.82
CA LYS A 105 4.88 11.09 9.62
C LYS A 105 5.29 10.07 8.55
N ALA A 106 5.82 8.92 8.94
CA ALA A 106 6.11 7.83 8.03
C ALA A 106 4.85 7.32 7.31
N MET A 107 3.72 7.13 8.02
CA MET A 107 2.45 6.76 7.37
C MET A 107 1.95 7.85 6.43
N LEU A 108 2.07 9.13 6.81
CA LEU A 108 1.67 10.23 5.93
C LEU A 108 2.55 10.29 4.67
N PHE A 109 3.86 10.15 4.83
CA PHE A 109 4.80 10.03 3.72
C PHE A 109 4.45 8.83 2.83
N ASN A 110 4.10 7.70 3.42
CA ASN A 110 3.73 6.51 2.66
C ASN A 110 2.53 6.78 1.71
N ASN A 111 1.54 7.56 2.15
CA ASN A 111 0.41 7.95 1.28
C ASN A 111 0.85 8.71 0.01
N THR A 112 2.00 9.39 0.03
CA THR A 112 2.52 10.04 -1.20
C THR A 112 2.89 9.01 -2.27
N LEU A 113 3.36 7.83 -1.88
CA LEU A 113 3.60 6.72 -2.82
C LEU A 113 2.29 6.21 -3.43
N ALA A 114 1.22 6.11 -2.63
CA ALA A 114 -0.09 5.72 -3.14
C ALA A 114 -0.66 6.73 -4.14
N VAL A 115 -0.56 8.03 -3.83
CA VAL A 115 -1.00 9.10 -4.74
C VAL A 115 -0.18 9.09 -6.03
N LEU A 116 1.15 8.99 -5.94
CA LEU A 116 2.02 8.93 -7.12
C LEU A 116 1.74 7.68 -7.96
N ALA A 117 1.59 6.51 -7.33
CA ALA A 117 1.23 5.28 -8.02
C ALA A 117 -0.12 5.39 -8.74
N GLY A 118 -1.14 5.92 -8.05
CA GLY A 118 -2.46 6.17 -8.64
C GLY A 118 -2.40 7.13 -9.83
N ALA A 119 -1.62 8.19 -9.73
CA ALA A 119 -1.39 9.12 -10.84
C ALA A 119 -0.69 8.44 -12.02
N LEU A 120 0.36 7.66 -11.78
CA LEU A 120 1.07 6.92 -12.83
C LEU A 120 0.15 5.91 -13.53
N MET A 121 -0.59 5.10 -12.77
CA MET A 121 -1.51 4.11 -13.35
C MET A 121 -2.69 4.76 -14.05
N GLY A 122 -3.26 5.83 -13.49
CA GLY A 122 -4.40 6.55 -14.07
C GLY A 122 -4.05 7.30 -15.35
N LEU A 123 -2.83 7.85 -15.44
CA LEU A 123 -2.36 8.57 -16.62
C LEU A 123 -1.70 7.66 -17.67
N ALA A 124 -1.39 6.41 -17.36
CA ALA A 124 -0.69 5.49 -18.25
C ALA A 124 -1.33 5.36 -19.64
N LYS A 125 -2.67 5.28 -19.70
CA LYS A 125 -3.39 5.22 -20.98
C LYS A 125 -3.31 6.54 -21.76
N ALA A 126 -3.48 7.67 -21.09
CA ALA A 126 -3.38 9.00 -21.71
C ALA A 126 -1.96 9.29 -22.23
N ALA A 127 -0.95 8.80 -21.53
CA ALA A 127 0.45 8.90 -21.92
C ALA A 127 0.89 7.85 -22.95
N ALA A 128 0.01 6.94 -23.38
CA ALA A 128 0.34 5.79 -24.21
C ALA A 128 1.62 5.08 -23.71
N SER A 129 1.62 4.71 -22.42
CA SER A 129 2.77 4.07 -21.78
C SER A 129 2.36 2.96 -20.82
N TYR A 130 2.65 1.72 -21.23
CA TYR A 130 2.56 0.56 -20.35
C TYR A 130 3.65 0.59 -19.26
N GLU A 131 4.80 1.23 -19.49
CA GLU A 131 5.86 1.42 -18.50
C GLU A 131 5.39 2.26 -17.32
N MET A 132 4.59 3.31 -17.59
CA MET A 132 4.00 4.15 -16.54
C MET A 132 3.08 3.32 -15.62
N LEU A 133 2.31 2.38 -16.20
CA LEU A 133 1.50 1.46 -15.42
C LEU A 133 2.37 0.52 -14.57
N ILE A 134 3.40 -0.09 -15.17
CA ILE A 134 4.34 -1.00 -14.48
C ILE A 134 5.04 -0.27 -13.33
N LEU A 135 5.50 0.96 -13.55
CA LEU A 135 6.11 1.79 -12.51
C LEU A 135 5.11 2.14 -11.40
N GLY A 136 3.87 2.47 -11.76
CA GLY A 136 2.79 2.65 -10.80
C GLY A 136 2.57 1.40 -9.93
N ARG A 137 2.63 0.20 -10.53
CA ARG A 137 2.53 -1.09 -9.81
C ARG A 137 3.70 -1.32 -8.86
N PHE A 138 4.92 -0.94 -9.24
CA PHE A 138 6.07 -0.96 -8.34
C PHE A 138 5.86 -0.03 -7.14
N LEU A 139 5.42 1.22 -7.38
CA LEU A 139 5.22 2.20 -6.32
C LEU A 139 4.09 1.84 -5.35
N ILE A 140 2.97 1.30 -5.85
CA ILE A 140 1.89 0.84 -4.96
C ILE A 140 2.29 -0.42 -4.19
N GLY A 141 3.19 -1.25 -4.75
CA GLY A 141 3.87 -2.32 -4.04
C GLY A 141 4.73 -1.78 -2.89
N ALA A 142 5.53 -0.75 -3.15
CA ALA A 142 6.34 -0.10 -2.13
C ALA A 142 5.48 0.52 -1.02
N TYR A 143 4.38 1.20 -1.39
CA TYR A 143 3.37 1.68 -0.45
C TYR A 143 2.86 0.56 0.46
N SER A 144 2.51 -0.57 -0.15
CA SER A 144 1.94 -1.72 0.53
C SER A 144 2.91 -2.35 1.53
N GLY A 145 4.18 -2.52 1.15
CA GLY A 145 5.21 -3.05 2.03
C GLY A 145 5.50 -2.14 3.23
N LEU A 146 5.46 -0.82 3.05
CA LEU A 146 5.58 0.11 4.18
C LEU A 146 4.32 0.13 5.04
N ALA A 147 3.14 0.11 4.43
CA ALA A 147 1.87 0.14 5.14
C ALA A 147 1.71 -1.09 6.05
N SER A 148 2.05 -2.29 5.56
CA SER A 148 1.94 -3.54 6.30
C SER A 148 2.78 -3.56 7.58
N GLY A 149 3.88 -2.81 7.62
CA GLY A 149 4.72 -2.66 8.82
C GLY A 149 4.41 -1.42 9.67
N LEU A 150 4.14 -0.27 9.04
CA LEU A 150 3.90 1.00 9.72
C LEU A 150 2.56 1.02 10.45
N VAL A 151 1.50 0.47 9.86
CA VAL A 151 0.16 0.47 10.46
C VAL A 151 0.12 -0.31 11.78
N PRO A 152 0.56 -1.59 11.86
CA PRO A 152 0.55 -2.30 13.13
C PRO A 152 1.48 -1.68 14.16
N MET A 153 2.64 -1.14 13.73
CA MET A 153 3.56 -0.44 14.62
C MET A 153 2.89 0.80 15.23
N TYR A 154 2.24 1.63 14.41
CA TYR A 154 1.53 2.82 14.86
C TYR A 154 0.37 2.46 15.79
N VAL A 155 -0.48 1.49 15.41
CA VAL A 155 -1.60 1.02 16.23
C VAL A 155 -1.11 0.46 17.57
N GLY A 156 -0.04 -0.33 17.57
CA GLY A 156 0.55 -0.89 18.79
C GLY A 156 1.10 0.17 19.75
N GLU A 157 1.64 1.27 19.22
CA GLU A 157 2.17 2.39 20.01
C GLU A 157 1.09 3.26 20.62
N ILE A 158 -0.02 3.48 19.91
CA ILE A 158 -1.14 4.29 20.43
C ILE A 158 -2.14 3.47 21.23
N ALA A 159 -2.11 2.14 21.11
CA ALA A 159 -3.02 1.25 21.83
C ALA A 159 -2.75 1.30 23.34
N PRO A 160 -3.80 1.47 24.17
CA PRO A 160 -3.67 1.33 25.60
C PRO A 160 -3.29 -0.12 25.94
N THR A 161 -2.47 -0.31 26.97
CA THR A 161 -1.82 -1.59 27.30
C THR A 161 -2.77 -2.79 27.36
N HIS A 162 -3.99 -2.60 27.87
CA HIS A 162 -5.01 -3.64 28.01
C HIS A 162 -5.76 -3.97 26.70
N LEU A 163 -5.70 -3.12 25.67
CA LEU A 163 -6.35 -3.36 24.36
C LEU A 163 -5.38 -3.59 23.22
N ARG A 164 -4.06 -3.55 23.47
CA ARG A 164 -3.04 -3.73 22.43
C ARG A 164 -3.24 -5.02 21.63
N GLY A 165 -3.67 -6.10 22.28
CA GLY A 165 -4.03 -7.36 21.60
C GLY A 165 -5.25 -7.22 20.67
N ALA A 166 -6.37 -6.69 21.18
CA ALA A 166 -7.61 -6.53 20.42
C ALA A 166 -7.48 -5.53 19.26
N LEU A 167 -6.72 -4.45 19.44
CA LEU A 167 -6.42 -3.50 18.37
C LEU A 167 -5.43 -4.08 17.36
N GLY A 168 -4.51 -4.94 17.80
CA GLY A 168 -3.63 -5.70 16.91
C GLY A 168 -4.39 -6.62 15.94
N THR A 169 -5.47 -7.26 16.40
CA THR A 169 -6.31 -8.11 15.54
C THR A 169 -7.12 -7.32 14.52
N LEU A 170 -7.49 -6.06 14.78
CA LEU A 170 -8.18 -5.22 13.78
C LEU A 170 -7.31 -5.03 12.53
N ASN A 171 -5.99 -4.95 12.70
CA ASN A 171 -5.08 -4.82 11.57
C ASN A 171 -4.94 -6.13 10.76
N GLN A 172 -5.39 -7.27 11.29
CA GLN A 172 -5.45 -8.54 10.56
C GLN A 172 -6.76 -8.70 9.77
N LEU A 173 -7.78 -7.89 10.05
CA LEU A 173 -9.08 -7.93 9.35
C LEU A 173 -9.11 -7.06 8.08
N ALA A 174 -8.08 -6.25 7.85
CA ALA A 174 -7.95 -5.34 6.72
C ALA A 174 -7.05 -5.92 5.64
#